data_AF-A0A7K4CVH8-F1
#
_entry.id   AF-A0A7K4CVH8-F1
#
_cell.length_a   1.000
_cell.length_b   1.000
_cell.length_c   1.000
_cell.angle_alpha   90.00
_cell.angle_beta   90.00
_cell.angle_gamma   90.00
#
_symmetry.space_group_name_H-M   'P 1'
#
loop_
_entity.id
_entity.type
_entity.pdbx_description
1 polymer ?
#
loop_
_entity_poly.entity_id
_entity_poly.type
_entity_poly.pdbx_seq_one_letter_code
_entity_poly.pdbx_strand_id
1 'polypeptide(L)'
;VIDIGNGSAPIFLVVLLAVSLFFGSWAGFFLMVSAVGNMISMAKGLERGQNASDLAMKQVIGGVLLLVFAYLTEGTIGYHGAIGDLVTGNFTSWWATAMYRGYHMETIHAVAWCVIINGIVQAILSMNAGFKQYSRNIKIYAILAIAVIAATQFVWWGFDAMVPGGDFSHGTNLVTGHSWQYGDLLRLDFLTNFLLVFVQPWAGQVEPLFPFLAVSFIGSMIGLYLVKPRAGDEGKNTKTLHNAMAGGFFLMIGGFVIVMVILLFRPGDPVDGFLTVLRKSYDVTDLEQFGVWLPWFLMVTGAQWGAICLLLRLVEFRGKSAPFARKTLFFRRFGFVAFSVYNYQFLDVLPVMLAGMILGFPAWPLQRFYTVTIWLALALIIVTWAVVLWLWEKVDYVFGLEWLIAKISGVIIPSKRRVRKEAGGGRLPWWKTERLDPQGALHDAEWINIVDEKAIDHEGRKDSKLAFKMAMTGWIFFPGFLVGLAISKESKKTEGLNPHNKAAGIVSIVGIAWVIAFFTITLLLPTSILFG
;
A
#
# COMPACT_ATOMS: atom_id res chain seq x y z
N VAL A 1 -14.92 -7.65 -14.49
CA VAL A 1 -14.90 -7.92 -15.95
C VAL A 1 -16.04 -7.13 -16.58
N ILE A 2 -15.72 -5.98 -17.17
CA ILE A 2 -16.63 -5.24 -18.05
C ILE A 2 -16.39 -5.84 -19.43
N ASP A 3 -17.43 -6.39 -20.03
CA ASP A 3 -17.38 -6.79 -21.43
C ASP A 3 -17.32 -5.49 -22.25
N ILE A 4 -16.16 -5.19 -22.83
CA ILE A 4 -15.99 -4.11 -23.79
C ILE A 4 -16.41 -4.64 -25.19
N GLY A 5 -16.89 -5.88 -25.28
CA GLY A 5 -17.46 -6.47 -26.47
C GLY A 5 -18.57 -5.60 -27.05
N ASN A 6 -18.28 -5.04 -28.23
CA ASN A 6 -19.21 -4.36 -29.14
C ASN A 6 -20.08 -3.22 -28.55
N GLY A 7 -19.72 -2.67 -27.39
CA GLY A 7 -20.54 -1.71 -26.64
C GLY A 7 -19.84 -0.40 -26.29
N SER A 8 -20.51 0.70 -26.63
CA SER A 8 -20.21 2.12 -26.43
C SER A 8 -20.06 2.58 -24.97
N ALA A 9 -19.14 2.01 -24.19
CA ALA A 9 -18.84 2.54 -22.85
C ALA A 9 -18.35 3.99 -22.94
N PRO A 10 -18.72 4.92 -22.04
CA PRO A 10 -18.11 6.23 -22.00
C PRO A 10 -16.58 6.14 -21.82
N ILE A 11 -15.83 6.93 -22.57
CA ILE A 11 -14.34 6.97 -22.51
C ILE A 11 -13.86 7.27 -21.10
N PHE A 12 -14.61 8.11 -20.38
CA PHE A 12 -14.37 8.40 -18.99
C PHE A 12 -14.29 7.14 -18.12
N LEU A 13 -15.20 6.18 -18.32
CA LEU A 13 -15.21 4.94 -17.53
C LEU A 13 -13.99 4.08 -17.83
N VAL A 14 -13.49 4.08 -19.06
CA VAL A 14 -12.26 3.37 -19.44
C VAL A 14 -11.03 4.00 -18.77
N VAL A 15 -10.92 5.34 -18.82
CA VAL A 15 -9.84 6.07 -18.13
C VAL A 15 -9.89 5.83 -16.63
N LEU A 16 -11.09 5.93 -16.04
CA LEU A 16 -11.28 5.74 -14.61
C LEU A 16 -10.96 4.30 -14.19
N LEU A 17 -11.38 3.31 -14.99
CA LEU A 17 -11.01 1.90 -14.77
C LEU A 17 -9.50 1.69 -14.86
N ALA A 18 -8.82 2.25 -15.87
CA ALA A 18 -7.37 2.12 -16.00
C ALA A 18 -6.63 2.74 -14.81
N VAL A 19 -7.08 3.90 -14.34
CA VAL A 19 -6.54 4.56 -13.13
C VAL A 19 -6.82 3.71 -11.89
N SER A 20 -8.03 3.18 -11.73
CA SER A 20 -8.40 2.31 -10.61
C SER A 20 -7.60 1.01 -10.59
N LEU A 21 -7.39 0.35 -11.73
CA LEU A 21 -6.58 -0.86 -11.83
C LEU A 21 -5.11 -0.57 -11.55
N PHE A 22 -4.58 0.56 -12.05
CA PHE A 22 -3.24 1.00 -11.71
C PHE A 22 -3.07 1.22 -10.22
N PHE A 23 -4.01 1.90 -9.55
CA PHE A 23 -4.01 2.02 -8.08
C PHE A 23 -4.29 0.70 -7.36
N GLY A 24 -4.97 -0.26 -8.00
CA GLY A 24 -5.14 -1.63 -7.50
C GLY A 24 -3.81 -2.35 -7.34
N SER A 25 -2.83 -2.06 -8.20
CA SER A 25 -1.46 -2.58 -8.08
C SER A 25 -0.61 -1.88 -6.99
N TRP A 26 -1.17 -0.97 -6.19
CA TRP A 26 -0.40 -0.18 -5.22
C TRP A 26 -0.18 -0.86 -3.86
N ALA A 27 -0.39 -2.16 -3.73
CA ALA A 27 -0.12 -2.88 -2.49
C ALA A 27 1.32 -2.68 -1.96
N GLY A 28 2.30 -2.59 -2.87
CA GLY A 28 3.68 -2.23 -2.55
C GLY A 28 3.83 -0.89 -1.81
N PHE A 29 2.92 0.07 -2.01
CA PHE A 29 2.90 1.33 -1.27
C PHE A 29 2.70 1.09 0.24
N PHE A 30 1.75 0.22 0.60
CA PHE A 30 1.48 -0.12 1.99
C PHE A 30 2.69 -0.81 2.62
N LEU A 31 3.32 -1.73 1.89
CA LEU A 31 4.56 -2.37 2.30
C LEU A 31 5.69 -1.35 2.55
N MET A 32 5.85 -0.38 1.64
CA MET A 32 6.87 0.67 1.74
C MET A 32 6.63 1.55 2.97
N VAL A 33 5.39 1.99 3.21
CA VAL A 33 5.00 2.79 4.38
C VAL A 33 5.21 2.00 5.68
N SER A 34 4.83 0.71 5.70
CA SER A 34 5.05 -0.19 6.83
C SER A 34 6.53 -0.33 7.16
N ALA A 35 7.39 -0.53 6.14
CA ALA A 35 8.83 -0.59 6.32
C ALA A 35 9.44 0.73 6.82
N VAL A 36 8.96 1.89 6.34
CA VAL A 36 9.34 3.22 6.86
C VAL A 36 9.03 3.31 8.36
N GLY A 37 7.79 3.01 8.75
CA GLY A 37 7.35 3.06 10.14
C GLY A 37 8.14 2.10 11.04
N ASN A 38 8.42 0.90 10.55
CA ASN A 38 9.23 -0.09 11.25
C ASN A 38 10.66 0.43 11.51
N MET A 39 11.33 0.96 10.49
CA MET A 39 12.68 1.52 10.65
C MET A 39 12.72 2.69 11.62
N ILE A 40 11.71 3.59 11.57
CA ILE A 40 11.60 4.69 12.54
C ILE A 40 11.44 4.15 13.96
N SER A 41 10.57 3.14 14.16
CA SER A 41 10.37 2.53 15.47
C SER A 41 11.63 1.84 15.99
N MET A 42 12.40 1.16 15.13
CA MET A 42 13.65 0.50 15.52
C MET A 42 14.73 1.51 15.88
N ALA A 43 14.89 2.57 15.09
CA ALA A 43 15.86 3.63 15.36
C ALA A 43 15.59 4.32 16.70
N LYS A 44 14.33 4.71 16.98
CA LYS A 44 13.95 5.27 18.28
C LYS A 44 14.23 4.32 19.45
N GLY A 45 14.05 3.01 19.25
CA GLY A 45 14.38 2.00 20.26
C GLY A 45 15.88 1.95 20.57
N LEU A 46 16.71 1.96 19.52
CA LEU A 46 18.17 1.96 19.63
C LEU A 46 18.69 3.25 20.27
N GLU A 47 18.11 4.40 19.94
CA GLU A 47 18.43 5.69 20.56
C GLU A 47 18.11 5.72 22.06
N ARG A 48 17.07 5.01 22.50
CA ARG A 48 16.73 4.82 23.91
C ARG A 48 17.62 3.80 24.63
N GLY A 49 18.67 3.30 23.97
CA GLY A 49 19.61 2.33 24.54
C GLY A 49 19.09 0.90 24.59
N GLN A 50 18.02 0.56 23.85
CA GLN A 50 17.58 -0.83 23.74
C GLN A 50 18.57 -1.65 22.91
N ASN A 51 18.79 -2.90 23.30
CA ASN A 51 19.66 -3.80 22.55
C ASN A 51 19.07 -4.12 21.17
N ALA A 52 19.94 -4.15 20.15
CA ALA A 52 19.54 -4.46 18.78
C ALA A 52 18.89 -5.85 18.64
N SER A 53 19.38 -6.84 19.40
CA SER A 53 18.82 -8.19 19.43
C SER A 53 17.39 -8.23 19.97
N ASP A 54 17.10 -7.47 21.03
CA ASP A 54 15.78 -7.43 21.65
C ASP A 54 14.75 -6.76 20.72
N LEU A 55 15.18 -5.71 20.02
CA LEU A 55 14.39 -5.05 18.99
C LEU A 55 14.14 -5.98 17.80
N ALA A 56 15.15 -6.69 17.34
CA ALA A 56 15.01 -7.67 16.26
C ALA A 56 14.05 -8.79 16.63
N MET A 57 14.20 -9.37 17.83
CA MET A 57 13.30 -10.40 18.35
C MET A 57 11.86 -9.89 18.43
N LYS A 58 11.66 -8.64 18.87
CA LYS A 58 10.34 -8.00 18.86
C LYS A 58 9.75 -7.93 17.44
N GLN A 59 10.55 -7.60 16.44
CA GLN A 59 10.09 -7.56 15.03
C GLN A 59 9.81 -8.95 14.46
N VAL A 60 10.67 -9.93 14.72
CA VAL A 60 10.46 -11.30 14.26
C VAL A 60 9.20 -11.89 14.89
N ILE A 61 9.02 -11.78 16.21
CA ILE A 61 7.79 -12.25 16.88
C ILE A 61 6.57 -11.47 16.40
N GLY A 62 6.68 -10.16 16.23
CA GLY A 62 5.59 -9.32 15.71
C GLY A 62 5.18 -9.72 14.29
N GLY A 63 6.16 -9.96 13.41
CA GLY A 63 5.94 -10.42 12.05
C GLY A 63 5.38 -11.85 11.98
N VAL A 64 5.85 -12.77 12.83
CA VAL A 64 5.27 -14.12 12.94
C VAL A 64 3.82 -14.06 13.42
N LEU A 65 3.51 -13.21 14.39
CA LEU A 65 2.13 -13.00 14.83
C LEU A 65 1.27 -12.44 13.69
N LEU A 66 1.78 -11.45 12.95
CA LEU A 66 1.09 -10.90 11.78
C LEU A 66 0.88 -11.96 10.69
N LEU A 67 1.86 -12.85 10.48
CA LEU A 67 1.76 -13.97 9.54
C LEU A 67 0.63 -14.93 9.95
N VAL A 68 0.54 -15.31 11.23
CA VAL A 68 -0.56 -16.14 11.73
C VAL A 68 -1.92 -15.48 11.46
N PHE A 69 -2.03 -14.18 11.71
CA PHE A 69 -3.25 -13.45 11.40
C PHE A 69 -3.52 -13.33 9.89
N ALA A 70 -2.49 -13.30 9.05
CA ALA A 70 -2.64 -13.33 7.59
C ALA A 70 -3.28 -14.65 7.12
N TYR A 71 -2.77 -15.79 7.59
CA TYR A 71 -3.34 -17.11 7.30
C TYR A 71 -4.78 -17.22 7.81
N LEU A 72 -5.06 -16.72 9.01
CA LEU A 72 -6.42 -16.70 9.57
C LEU A 72 -7.35 -15.80 8.77
N THR A 73 -6.88 -14.63 8.33
CA THR A 73 -7.63 -13.67 7.52
C THR A 73 -8.02 -14.31 6.20
N GLU A 74 -7.05 -14.79 5.42
CA GLU A 74 -7.34 -15.36 4.10
C GLU A 74 -8.09 -16.68 4.17
N GLY A 75 -7.81 -17.53 5.17
CA GLY A 75 -8.53 -18.79 5.33
C GLY A 75 -9.95 -18.61 5.86
N THR A 76 -10.12 -17.80 6.91
CA THR A 76 -11.31 -17.88 7.76
C THR A 76 -12.08 -16.58 7.89
N ILE A 77 -11.47 -15.52 8.42
CA ILE A 77 -12.21 -14.35 8.91
C ILE A 77 -12.31 -13.20 7.91
N GLY A 78 -11.58 -13.27 6.79
CA GLY A 78 -11.54 -12.24 5.76
C GLY A 78 -12.70 -12.32 4.78
N TYR A 79 -12.79 -11.29 3.92
CA TYR A 79 -13.78 -11.23 2.86
C TYR A 79 -13.67 -12.35 1.82
N HIS A 80 -12.45 -12.82 1.54
CA HIS A 80 -12.22 -13.99 0.68
C HIS A 80 -12.07 -15.30 1.46
N GLY A 81 -12.17 -15.24 2.79
CA GLY A 81 -12.14 -16.42 3.65
C GLY A 81 -13.53 -17.01 3.86
N ALA A 82 -13.58 -18.06 4.68
CA ALA A 82 -14.81 -18.78 5.01
C ALA A 82 -16.00 -17.91 5.43
N ILE A 83 -15.79 -16.91 6.30
CA ILE A 83 -16.85 -16.01 6.76
C ILE A 83 -17.34 -15.13 5.60
N GLY A 84 -16.43 -14.62 4.77
CA GLY A 84 -16.80 -13.86 3.59
C GLY A 84 -17.61 -14.67 2.58
N ASP A 85 -17.21 -15.92 2.32
CA ASP A 85 -17.99 -16.87 1.50
C ASP A 85 -19.41 -17.08 2.06
N LEU A 86 -19.54 -17.25 3.38
CA LEU A 86 -20.85 -17.37 4.04
C LEU A 86 -21.70 -16.10 3.85
N VAL A 87 -21.14 -14.93 4.08
CA VAL A 87 -21.86 -13.64 4.00
C VAL A 87 -22.25 -13.30 2.55
N THR A 88 -21.45 -13.73 1.58
CA THR A 88 -21.73 -13.53 0.15
C THR A 88 -22.68 -14.58 -0.46
N GLY A 89 -23.12 -15.55 0.34
CA GLY A 89 -24.12 -16.55 -0.04
C GLY A 89 -23.55 -17.84 -0.62
N ASN A 90 -22.23 -18.04 -0.57
CA ASN A 90 -21.56 -19.26 -1.02
C ASN A 90 -21.46 -20.32 0.09
N PHE A 91 -22.63 -20.80 0.54
CA PHE A 91 -22.75 -21.72 1.68
C PHE A 91 -22.19 -23.13 1.43
N THR A 92 -21.85 -23.47 0.19
CA THR A 92 -21.39 -24.81 -0.18
C THR A 92 -19.87 -24.99 -0.11
N SER A 93 -19.08 -23.91 -0.24
CA SER A 93 -17.61 -24.01 -0.29
C SER A 93 -16.88 -23.45 0.94
N TRP A 94 -17.56 -22.74 1.84
CA TRP A 94 -16.90 -22.02 2.94
C TRP A 94 -15.92 -22.88 3.76
N TRP A 95 -16.27 -24.15 4.00
CA TRP A 95 -15.40 -25.07 4.73
C TRP A 95 -14.17 -25.45 3.91
N ALA A 96 -14.33 -25.72 2.62
CA ALA A 96 -13.20 -26.00 1.73
C ALA A 96 -12.26 -24.77 1.67
N THR A 97 -12.82 -23.56 1.52
CA THR A 97 -12.07 -22.30 1.53
C THR A 97 -11.20 -22.16 2.79
N ALA A 98 -11.75 -22.49 3.97
CA ALA A 98 -11.00 -22.48 5.24
C ALA A 98 -9.73 -23.36 5.24
N MET A 99 -9.71 -24.43 4.43
CA MET A 99 -8.65 -25.45 4.46
C MET A 99 -7.48 -25.15 3.53
N TYR A 100 -7.65 -24.30 2.52
CA TYR A 100 -6.60 -24.01 1.54
C TYR A 100 -6.33 -22.51 1.36
N ARG A 101 -7.34 -21.64 1.52
CA ARG A 101 -7.23 -20.23 1.12
C ARG A 101 -6.25 -19.43 1.97
N GLY A 102 -5.97 -19.87 3.19
CA GLY A 102 -4.91 -19.31 4.04
C GLY A 102 -3.54 -19.28 3.33
N TYR A 103 -3.29 -20.19 2.38
CA TYR A 103 -2.06 -20.24 1.58
C TYR A 103 -2.06 -19.27 0.39
N HIS A 104 -2.99 -18.33 0.29
CA HIS A 104 -2.96 -17.29 -0.73
C HIS A 104 -2.09 -16.11 -0.33
N MET A 105 -1.09 -15.77 -1.15
CA MET A 105 -0.08 -14.76 -0.85
C MET A 105 -0.64 -13.36 -1.09
N GLU A 106 -1.43 -12.87 -0.15
CA GLU A 106 -1.90 -11.48 -0.15
C GLU A 106 -0.88 -10.52 0.44
N THR A 107 -1.11 -9.21 0.27
CA THR A 107 -0.24 -8.14 0.77
C THR A 107 0.13 -8.29 2.25
N ILE A 108 -0.78 -8.79 3.09
CA ILE A 108 -0.54 -8.96 4.53
C ILE A 108 0.55 -10.01 4.79
N HIS A 109 0.54 -11.11 4.04
CA HIS A 109 1.60 -12.14 4.12
C HIS A 109 2.94 -11.55 3.70
N ALA A 110 2.95 -10.79 2.59
CA ALA A 110 4.15 -10.10 2.11
C ALA A 110 4.69 -9.12 3.18
N VAL A 111 3.82 -8.35 3.82
CA VAL A 111 4.17 -7.45 4.94
C VAL A 111 4.75 -8.22 6.12
N ALA A 112 4.13 -9.34 6.51
CA ALA A 112 4.58 -10.15 7.63
C ALA A 112 6.02 -10.64 7.42
N TRP A 113 6.26 -11.27 6.28
CA TRP A 113 7.57 -11.79 5.90
C TRP A 113 8.61 -10.68 5.73
N CYS A 114 8.22 -9.57 5.12
CA CYS A 114 9.09 -8.40 5.00
C CYS A 114 9.49 -7.81 6.35
N VAL A 115 8.58 -7.78 7.33
CA VAL A 115 8.89 -7.34 8.71
C VAL A 115 9.88 -8.30 9.38
N ILE A 116 9.70 -9.61 9.21
CA ILE A 116 10.62 -10.63 9.73
C ILE A 116 12.02 -10.44 9.12
N ILE A 117 12.11 -10.40 7.79
CA ILE A 117 13.38 -10.31 7.06
C ILE A 117 14.07 -8.98 7.34
N ASN A 118 13.36 -7.85 7.28
CA ASN A 118 13.93 -6.55 7.63
C ASN A 118 14.38 -6.49 9.08
N GLY A 119 13.62 -7.10 10.00
CA GLY A 119 13.99 -7.20 11.40
C GLY A 119 15.35 -7.87 11.58
N ILE A 120 15.57 -9.00 10.87
CA ILE A 120 16.83 -9.75 10.87
C ILE A 120 17.96 -8.94 10.22
N VAL A 121 17.74 -8.40 9.02
CA VAL A 121 18.74 -7.59 8.30
C VAL A 121 19.16 -6.39 9.15
N GLN A 122 18.20 -5.65 9.70
CA GLN A 122 18.48 -4.50 10.52
C GLN A 122 19.19 -4.87 11.83
N ALA A 123 18.89 -6.03 12.42
CA ALA A 123 19.61 -6.54 13.59
C ALA A 123 21.10 -6.66 13.28
N ILE A 124 21.43 -7.36 12.19
CA ILE A 124 22.79 -7.60 11.72
C ILE A 124 23.50 -6.27 11.46
N LEU A 125 22.84 -5.34 10.75
CA LEU A 125 23.40 -4.00 10.48
C LEU A 125 23.59 -3.16 11.74
N SER A 126 22.81 -3.40 12.78
CA SER A 126 22.85 -2.65 14.04
C SER A 126 23.90 -3.17 15.02
N MET A 127 24.46 -4.37 14.79
CA MET A 127 25.55 -4.93 15.60
C MET A 127 26.76 -3.98 15.61
N ASN A 128 27.54 -4.03 16.69
CA ASN A 128 28.78 -3.26 16.85
C ASN A 128 28.60 -1.74 16.60
N ALA A 129 27.52 -1.16 17.14
CA ALA A 129 27.14 0.24 16.94
C ALA A 129 26.90 0.65 15.46
N GLY A 130 26.70 -0.33 14.58
CA GLY A 130 26.47 -0.13 13.16
C GLY A 130 25.18 0.62 12.82
N PHE A 131 24.24 0.71 13.75
CA PHE A 131 22.99 1.46 13.56
C PHE A 131 23.22 2.95 13.31
N LYS A 132 24.33 3.51 13.81
CA LYS A 132 24.71 4.92 13.59
C LYS A 132 25.21 5.19 12.17
N GLN A 133 25.57 4.15 11.41
CA GLN A 133 26.14 4.26 10.07
C GLN A 133 25.05 4.32 8.99
N TYR A 134 24.19 5.35 9.05
CA TYR A 134 23.02 5.50 8.16
C TYR A 134 23.36 5.35 6.67
N SER A 135 24.42 6.01 6.19
CA SER A 135 24.83 5.95 4.78
C SER A 135 25.26 4.55 4.35
N ARG A 136 25.93 3.79 5.23
CA ARG A 136 26.31 2.39 4.96
C ARG A 136 25.05 1.53 4.88
N ASN A 137 24.15 1.67 5.85
CA ASN A 137 22.96 0.84 5.93
C ASN A 137 22.03 1.11 4.73
N ILE A 138 21.85 2.38 4.32
CA ILE A 138 21.09 2.74 3.09
C ILE A 138 21.72 2.09 1.85
N LYS A 139 23.06 2.12 1.71
CA LYS A 139 23.74 1.46 0.57
C LYS A 139 23.52 -0.06 0.58
N ILE A 140 23.56 -0.70 1.74
CA ILE A 140 23.32 -2.15 1.85
C ILE A 140 21.87 -2.47 1.46
N TYR A 141 20.88 -1.73 1.97
CA TYR A 141 19.49 -1.91 1.54
C TYR A 141 19.29 -1.68 0.03
N ALA A 142 19.99 -0.70 -0.57
CA ALA A 142 19.95 -0.49 -2.01
C ALA A 142 20.52 -1.69 -2.79
N ILE A 143 21.66 -2.23 -2.36
CA ILE A 143 22.28 -3.43 -2.97
C ILE A 143 21.34 -4.63 -2.82
N LEU A 144 20.74 -4.84 -1.64
CA LEU A 144 19.80 -5.92 -1.40
C LEU A 144 18.53 -5.78 -2.25
N ALA A 145 18.00 -4.57 -2.42
CA ALA A 145 16.85 -4.31 -3.29
C ALA A 145 17.15 -4.68 -4.75
N ILE A 146 18.31 -4.28 -5.27
CA ILE A 146 18.76 -4.63 -6.63
C ILE A 146 18.95 -6.14 -6.74
N ALA A 147 19.59 -6.77 -5.75
CA ALA A 147 19.82 -8.21 -5.72
C ALA A 147 18.52 -9.01 -5.73
N VAL A 148 17.51 -8.60 -4.94
CA VAL A 148 16.17 -9.23 -4.94
C VAL A 148 15.52 -9.11 -6.31
N ILE A 149 15.51 -7.93 -6.92
CA ILE A 149 14.92 -7.73 -8.26
C ILE A 149 15.63 -8.60 -9.30
N ALA A 150 16.96 -8.60 -9.31
CA ALA A 150 17.75 -9.41 -10.24
C ALA A 150 17.56 -10.92 -10.03
N ALA A 151 17.41 -11.36 -8.78
CA ALA A 151 17.19 -12.76 -8.43
C ALA A 151 15.75 -13.24 -8.66
N THR A 152 14.78 -12.33 -8.78
CA THR A 152 13.33 -12.67 -8.82
C THR A 152 13.01 -13.71 -9.88
N GLN A 153 13.46 -13.51 -11.12
CA GLN A 153 13.19 -14.44 -12.21
C GLN A 153 13.79 -15.83 -11.96
N PHE A 154 15.01 -15.89 -11.41
CA PHE A 154 15.68 -17.16 -11.12
C PHE A 154 15.02 -17.91 -9.96
N VAL A 155 14.50 -17.17 -8.97
CA VAL A 155 13.72 -17.75 -7.88
C VAL A 155 12.45 -18.39 -8.42
N TRP A 156 11.68 -17.67 -9.25
CA TRP A 156 10.45 -18.20 -9.84
C TRP A 156 10.69 -19.46 -10.68
N TRP A 157 11.67 -19.42 -11.61
CA TRP A 157 12.06 -20.60 -12.39
C TRP A 157 12.53 -21.76 -11.52
N GLY A 158 13.22 -21.47 -10.41
CA GLY A 158 13.63 -22.48 -9.45
C GLY A 158 12.44 -23.21 -8.84
N PHE A 159 11.40 -22.49 -8.44
CA PHE A 159 10.17 -23.07 -7.90
C PHE A 159 9.32 -23.78 -8.96
N ASP A 160 9.25 -23.23 -10.18
CA ASP A 160 8.56 -23.88 -11.30
C ASP A 160 9.20 -25.24 -11.63
N ALA A 161 10.54 -25.33 -11.61
CA ALA A 161 11.26 -26.57 -11.82
C ALA A 161 11.02 -27.63 -10.72
N MET A 162 10.52 -27.23 -9.55
CA MET A 162 10.22 -28.14 -8.45
C MET A 162 8.84 -28.81 -8.58
N VAL A 163 7.97 -28.34 -9.48
CA VAL A 163 6.60 -28.87 -9.61
C VAL A 163 6.33 -29.53 -10.97
N PRO A 164 5.52 -30.60 -11.01
CA PRO A 164 5.02 -31.15 -12.25
C PRO A 164 4.30 -30.10 -13.09
N GLY A 165 4.71 -29.95 -14.35
CA GLY A 165 4.13 -28.99 -15.30
C GLY A 165 4.87 -27.65 -15.40
N GLY A 166 5.84 -27.39 -14.52
CA GLY A 166 6.71 -26.20 -14.65
C GLY A 166 6.00 -24.88 -14.34
N ASP A 167 4.99 -24.88 -13.48
CA ASP A 167 4.23 -23.68 -13.11
C ASP A 167 3.79 -23.80 -11.64
N PHE A 168 4.58 -23.23 -10.73
CA PHE A 168 4.32 -23.29 -9.30
C PHE A 168 3.15 -22.38 -8.87
N SER A 169 3.01 -21.24 -9.52
CA SER A 169 2.08 -20.19 -9.12
C SER A 169 0.68 -20.44 -9.71
N HIS A 170 0.56 -20.81 -10.97
CA HIS A 170 -0.71 -21.04 -11.68
C HIS A 170 -0.98 -22.52 -12.01
N GLY A 171 0.03 -23.40 -11.96
CA GLY A 171 -0.13 -24.81 -12.29
C GLY A 171 -0.95 -25.58 -11.27
N THR A 172 -1.76 -26.54 -11.75
CA THR A 172 -2.70 -27.29 -10.91
C THR A 172 -2.06 -28.52 -10.27
N ASN A 173 -2.14 -28.62 -8.95
CA ASN A 173 -1.84 -29.83 -8.21
C ASN A 173 -3.00 -30.83 -8.37
N LEU A 174 -2.71 -32.00 -8.96
CA LEU A 174 -3.72 -33.02 -9.24
C LEU A 174 -4.35 -33.65 -7.98
N VAL A 175 -3.66 -33.58 -6.84
CA VAL A 175 -4.16 -34.12 -5.56
C VAL A 175 -5.21 -33.19 -4.97
N THR A 176 -4.94 -31.88 -4.96
CA THR A 176 -5.81 -30.89 -4.32
C THR A 176 -6.80 -30.26 -5.30
N GLY A 177 -6.54 -30.30 -6.60
CA GLY A 177 -7.29 -29.55 -7.62
C GLY A 177 -7.07 -28.03 -7.54
N HIS A 178 -6.13 -27.59 -6.71
CA HIS A 178 -5.76 -26.20 -6.49
C HIS A 178 -4.38 -25.92 -7.08
N SER A 179 -3.96 -24.66 -7.16
CA SER A 179 -2.59 -24.34 -7.58
C SER A 179 -1.54 -24.95 -6.64
N TRP A 180 -0.35 -25.31 -7.16
CA TRP A 180 0.76 -25.89 -6.40
C TRP A 180 1.20 -25.07 -5.19
N GLN A 181 1.08 -23.75 -5.26
CA GLN A 181 1.34 -22.84 -4.15
C GLN A 181 0.36 -22.99 -2.97
N TYR A 182 -0.83 -23.56 -3.18
CA TYR A 182 -1.83 -23.73 -2.14
C TYR A 182 -1.62 -25.04 -1.39
N GLY A 183 -1.51 -24.93 -0.07
CA GLY A 183 -1.70 -26.08 0.82
C GLY A 183 -3.17 -26.51 0.85
N ASP A 184 -3.43 -27.70 1.39
CA ASP A 184 -4.77 -28.18 1.68
C ASP A 184 -4.67 -29.03 2.95
N LEU A 185 -5.22 -28.51 4.05
CA LEU A 185 -5.11 -29.13 5.36
C LEU A 185 -5.82 -30.49 5.46
N LEU A 186 -6.72 -30.83 4.52
CA LEU A 186 -7.44 -32.10 4.49
C LEU A 186 -6.82 -33.10 3.52
N ARG A 187 -6.18 -32.63 2.45
CA ARG A 187 -5.70 -33.48 1.35
C ARG A 187 -4.18 -33.70 1.35
N LEU A 188 -3.42 -32.81 1.97
CA LEU A 188 -1.96 -32.92 2.06
C LEU A 188 -1.55 -33.23 3.51
N ASP A 189 -0.39 -33.86 3.65
CA ASP A 189 0.16 -34.14 4.98
C ASP A 189 0.62 -32.87 5.70
N PHE A 190 0.86 -33.01 7.02
CA PHE A 190 1.26 -31.89 7.86
C PHE A 190 2.58 -31.26 7.41
N LEU A 191 3.57 -32.08 7.03
CA LEU A 191 4.90 -31.58 6.68
C LEU A 191 4.85 -30.77 5.39
N THR A 192 4.10 -31.21 4.38
CA THR A 192 3.92 -30.49 3.12
C THR A 192 3.22 -29.15 3.37
N ASN A 193 2.12 -29.17 4.12
CA ASN A 193 1.40 -27.95 4.51
C ASN A 193 2.28 -26.98 5.31
N PHE A 194 3.12 -27.50 6.21
CA PHE A 194 4.05 -26.70 7.00
C PHE A 194 5.16 -26.10 6.13
N LEU A 195 5.75 -26.88 5.22
CA LEU A 195 6.79 -26.40 4.31
C LEU A 195 6.24 -25.35 3.34
N LEU A 196 4.99 -25.49 2.89
CA LEU A 196 4.34 -24.52 2.02
C LEU A 196 4.24 -23.14 2.67
N VAL A 197 4.14 -23.03 4.00
CA VAL A 197 4.20 -21.73 4.70
C VAL A 197 5.50 -20.98 4.42
N PHE A 198 6.60 -21.71 4.20
CA PHE A 198 7.91 -21.14 3.91
C PHE A 198 8.23 -21.09 2.42
N VAL A 199 7.60 -21.92 1.59
CA VAL A 199 7.88 -22.03 0.15
C VAL A 199 7.00 -21.09 -0.67
N GLN A 200 5.71 -21.04 -0.38
CA GLN A 200 4.76 -20.18 -1.10
C GLN A 200 5.15 -18.69 -1.11
N PRO A 201 5.73 -18.09 -0.05
CA PRO A 201 6.04 -16.67 -0.06
C PRO A 201 7.06 -16.25 -1.12
N TRP A 202 7.87 -17.16 -1.66
CA TRP A 202 8.94 -16.79 -2.60
C TRP A 202 8.45 -16.59 -4.04
N ALA A 203 7.43 -17.36 -4.46
CA ALA A 203 6.95 -17.41 -5.84
C ALA A 203 5.41 -17.56 -5.96
N GLY A 204 4.68 -17.50 -4.84
CA GLY A 204 3.22 -17.59 -4.84
C GLY A 204 2.53 -16.27 -5.22
N GLN A 205 1.31 -16.39 -5.73
CA GLN A 205 0.40 -15.29 -6.04
C GLN A 205 -0.29 -14.78 -4.79
N VAL A 206 -0.60 -13.50 -4.72
CA VAL A 206 -0.52 -12.48 -5.78
C VAL A 206 0.75 -11.63 -5.66
N GLU A 207 1.30 -11.56 -4.45
CA GLU A 207 2.40 -10.66 -4.07
C GLU A 207 3.58 -11.42 -3.43
N PRO A 208 4.37 -12.17 -4.24
CA PRO A 208 5.52 -12.90 -3.74
C PRO A 208 6.60 -11.97 -3.19
N LEU A 209 7.37 -12.46 -2.23
CA LEU A 209 8.53 -11.78 -1.65
C LEU A 209 9.53 -11.33 -2.69
N PHE A 210 9.66 -12.07 -3.79
CA PHE A 210 10.46 -11.65 -4.94
C PHE A 210 9.44 -11.21 -5.99
N PRO A 211 9.25 -9.90 -6.26
CA PRO A 211 10.15 -8.78 -5.94
C PRO A 211 9.74 -7.88 -4.74
N PHE A 212 8.63 -8.13 -4.03
CA PHE A 212 8.10 -7.18 -3.04
C PHE A 212 9.05 -6.86 -1.87
N LEU A 213 9.96 -7.76 -1.51
CA LEU A 213 11.01 -7.53 -0.53
C LEU A 213 11.92 -6.35 -0.93
N ALA A 214 12.12 -6.10 -2.23
CA ALA A 214 12.84 -4.91 -2.69
C ALA A 214 12.08 -3.62 -2.38
N VAL A 215 10.75 -3.62 -2.51
CA VAL A 215 9.89 -2.47 -2.14
C VAL A 215 10.00 -2.19 -0.64
N SER A 216 10.02 -3.24 0.17
CA SER A 216 10.25 -3.16 1.62
C SER A 216 11.63 -2.61 1.97
N PHE A 217 12.68 -3.00 1.23
CA PHE A 217 14.02 -2.42 1.39
C PHE A 217 14.07 -0.95 1.00
N ILE A 218 13.36 -0.53 -0.07
CA ILE A 218 13.23 0.89 -0.43
C ILE A 218 12.56 1.67 0.71
N GLY A 219 11.48 1.13 1.29
CA GLY A 219 10.84 1.71 2.46
C GLY A 219 11.80 1.85 3.65
N SER A 220 12.64 0.83 3.88
CA SER A 220 13.68 0.88 4.91
C SER A 220 14.73 1.97 4.66
N MET A 221 15.13 2.19 3.39
CA MET A 221 16.03 3.29 3.03
C MET A 221 15.41 4.65 3.36
N ILE A 222 14.12 4.85 3.04
CA ILE A 222 13.39 6.08 3.34
C ILE A 222 13.31 6.28 4.86
N GLY A 223 12.96 5.23 5.62
CA GLY A 223 12.93 5.27 7.08
C GLY A 223 14.27 5.68 7.69
N LEU A 224 15.37 5.05 7.26
CA LEU A 224 16.73 5.40 7.69
C LEU A 224 17.12 6.84 7.32
N TYR A 225 16.71 7.32 6.15
CA TYR A 225 16.94 8.71 5.74
C TYR A 225 16.18 9.71 6.61
N LEU A 226 14.98 9.34 7.09
CA LEU A 226 14.15 10.19 7.94
C LEU A 226 14.69 10.31 9.36
N VAL A 227 15.24 9.22 9.92
CA VAL A 227 15.81 9.22 11.29
C VAL A 227 17.24 9.72 11.37
N LYS A 228 17.95 9.82 10.24
CA LYS A 228 19.32 10.32 10.22
C LYS A 228 19.37 11.72 10.88
N PRO A 229 20.19 11.93 11.93
CA PRO A 229 20.42 13.25 12.51
C PRO A 229 20.93 14.20 11.44
N ARG A 230 20.34 15.39 11.36
CA ARG A 230 20.75 16.44 10.41
C ARG A 230 21.35 17.60 11.20
N ALA A 231 22.56 18.01 10.84
CA ALA A 231 23.23 19.16 11.47
C ALA A 231 23.10 20.40 10.56
N GLY A 232 22.73 21.55 11.13
CA GLY A 232 22.71 22.84 10.44
C GLY A 232 21.88 22.85 9.14
N ASP A 233 22.46 23.38 8.06
CA ASP A 233 21.79 23.54 6.76
C ASP A 233 21.54 22.23 5.99
N GLU A 234 22.07 21.09 6.43
CA GLU A 234 21.76 19.78 5.80
C GLU A 234 20.27 19.43 5.91
N GLY A 235 19.58 19.91 6.96
CA GLY A 235 18.13 19.79 7.11
C GLY A 235 17.33 20.52 6.02
N LYS A 236 17.90 21.58 5.44
CA LYS A 236 17.27 22.40 4.40
C LYS A 236 17.59 21.89 2.99
N ASN A 237 18.50 20.93 2.84
CA ASN A 237 18.92 20.44 1.53
C ASN A 237 17.89 19.46 0.95
N THR A 238 16.96 20.00 0.15
CA THR A 238 15.94 19.21 -0.55
C THR A 238 16.47 18.46 -1.77
N LYS A 239 17.76 18.59 -2.14
CA LYS A 239 18.30 18.02 -3.38
C LYS A 239 18.22 16.50 -3.39
N THR A 240 18.57 15.84 -2.29
CA THR A 240 18.49 14.38 -2.19
C THR A 240 17.06 13.87 -2.35
N LEU A 241 16.10 14.50 -1.67
CA LEU A 241 14.68 14.16 -1.82
C LEU A 241 14.17 14.44 -3.25
N HIS A 242 14.59 15.55 -3.85
CA HIS A 242 14.22 15.88 -5.22
C HIS A 242 14.75 14.85 -6.22
N ASN A 243 16.00 14.42 -6.06
CA ASN A 243 16.61 13.39 -6.88
C ASN A 243 15.95 12.03 -6.68
N ALA A 244 15.59 11.67 -5.44
CA ALA A 244 14.84 10.45 -5.15
C ALA A 244 13.46 10.47 -5.80
N MET A 245 12.73 11.59 -5.67
CA MET A 245 11.44 11.80 -6.33
C MET A 245 11.55 11.73 -7.85
N ALA A 246 12.56 12.37 -8.44
CA ALA A 246 12.81 12.32 -9.88
C ALA A 246 13.18 10.90 -10.34
N GLY A 247 13.97 10.16 -9.56
CA GLY A 247 14.28 8.75 -9.80
C GLY A 247 13.04 7.88 -9.80
N GLY A 248 12.15 8.04 -8.82
CA GLY A 248 10.86 7.35 -8.78
C GLY A 248 10.00 7.61 -10.02
N PHE A 249 9.83 8.88 -10.41
CA PHE A 249 9.07 9.21 -11.62
C PHE A 249 9.76 8.78 -12.92
N PHE A 250 11.08 8.77 -12.98
CA PHE A 250 11.82 8.24 -14.12
C PHE A 250 11.60 6.73 -14.26
N LEU A 251 11.62 5.98 -13.16
CA LEU A 251 11.27 4.55 -13.16
C LEU A 251 9.82 4.32 -13.57
N MET A 252 8.90 5.17 -13.10
CA MET A 252 7.49 5.13 -13.52
C MET A 252 7.35 5.27 -15.05
N ILE A 253 7.89 6.35 -15.61
CA ILE A 253 7.77 6.65 -17.05
C ILE A 253 8.54 5.60 -17.88
N GLY A 254 9.76 5.25 -17.47
CA GLY A 254 10.58 4.26 -18.15
C GLY A 254 9.92 2.89 -18.18
N GLY A 255 9.38 2.43 -17.04
CA GLY A 255 8.62 1.19 -16.96
C GLY A 255 7.39 1.20 -17.88
N PHE A 256 6.60 2.27 -17.85
CA PHE A 256 5.44 2.42 -18.74
C PHE A 256 5.83 2.34 -20.22
N VAL A 257 6.85 3.09 -20.64
CA VAL A 257 7.33 3.09 -22.04
C VAL A 257 7.80 1.70 -22.45
N ILE A 258 8.55 0.99 -21.60
CA ILE A 258 9.02 -0.36 -21.91
C ILE A 258 7.84 -1.35 -22.04
N VAL A 259 6.84 -1.27 -21.16
CA VAL A 259 5.61 -2.09 -21.30
C VAL A 259 4.94 -1.82 -22.65
N MET A 260 4.77 -0.55 -23.02
CA MET A 260 4.16 -0.19 -24.31
C MET A 260 4.96 -0.71 -25.50
N VAL A 261 6.28 -0.58 -25.45
CA VAL A 261 7.18 -1.11 -26.50
C VAL A 261 7.04 -2.63 -26.62
N ILE A 262 7.08 -3.38 -25.51
CA ILE A 262 6.91 -4.84 -25.55
C ILE A 262 5.57 -5.23 -26.17
N LEU A 263 4.49 -4.54 -25.80
CA LEU A 263 3.16 -4.81 -26.34
C LEU A 263 3.03 -4.46 -27.81
N LEU A 264 3.68 -3.39 -28.29
CA LEU A 264 3.70 -3.02 -29.71
C LEU A 264 4.40 -4.05 -30.60
N PHE A 265 5.39 -4.77 -30.06
CA PHE A 265 6.12 -5.81 -30.80
C PHE A 265 5.53 -7.22 -30.61
N ARG A 266 4.50 -7.38 -29.77
CA ARG A 266 3.82 -8.67 -29.57
C ARG A 266 2.77 -8.87 -30.66
N PRO A 267 2.57 -10.11 -31.17
CA PRO A 267 1.45 -10.39 -32.05
C PRO A 267 0.11 -10.10 -31.36
N GLY A 268 -0.77 -9.35 -32.04
CA GLY A 268 -2.10 -8.96 -31.53
C GLY A 268 -2.30 -7.45 -31.53
N ASP A 269 -3.47 -7.01 -31.06
CA ASP A 269 -3.76 -5.59 -30.88
C ASP A 269 -3.07 -5.06 -29.59
N PRO A 270 -2.25 -3.99 -29.66
CA PRO A 270 -1.54 -3.46 -28.50
C PRO A 270 -2.46 -2.91 -27.41
N VAL A 271 -3.65 -2.41 -27.76
CA VAL A 271 -4.63 -1.87 -26.80
C VAL A 271 -5.24 -3.04 -26.01
N ASP A 272 -5.63 -4.12 -26.68
CA ASP A 272 -6.10 -5.34 -26.03
C ASP A 272 -5.01 -5.97 -25.14
N GLY A 273 -3.77 -5.97 -25.61
CA GLY A 273 -2.61 -6.37 -24.83
C GLY A 273 -2.47 -5.55 -23.54
N PHE A 274 -2.56 -4.22 -23.65
CA PHE A 274 -2.46 -3.33 -22.48
C PHE A 274 -3.62 -3.50 -21.51
N LEU A 275 -4.85 -3.64 -22.00
CA LEU A 275 -6.03 -3.91 -21.18
C LEU A 275 -5.91 -5.26 -20.46
N THR A 276 -5.31 -6.26 -21.10
CA THR A 276 -5.02 -7.56 -20.48
C THR A 276 -4.00 -7.43 -19.36
N VAL A 277 -2.91 -6.70 -19.60
CA VAL A 277 -1.90 -6.39 -18.57
C VAL A 277 -2.53 -5.66 -17.39
N LEU A 278 -3.37 -4.66 -17.64
CA LEU A 278 -4.10 -3.93 -16.58
C LEU A 278 -5.04 -4.83 -15.78
N ARG A 279 -5.70 -5.81 -16.41
CA ARG A 279 -6.60 -6.74 -15.70
C ARG A 279 -5.83 -7.71 -14.81
N LYS A 280 -4.62 -8.08 -15.21
CA LYS A 280 -3.73 -8.98 -14.48
C LYS A 280 -2.77 -8.25 -13.56
N SER A 281 -2.77 -6.91 -13.56
CA SER A 281 -1.75 -6.13 -12.86
C SER A 281 -1.77 -6.24 -11.35
N TYR A 282 -2.84 -6.79 -10.78
CA TYR A 282 -2.89 -7.11 -9.36
C TYR A 282 -1.88 -8.23 -9.05
N ASP A 283 -1.70 -9.20 -9.94
CA ASP A 283 -0.84 -10.37 -9.79
C ASP A 283 0.45 -10.27 -10.61
N VAL A 284 1.59 -10.14 -9.92
CA VAL A 284 2.88 -9.92 -10.58
C VAL A 284 3.40 -11.18 -11.28
N THR A 285 3.08 -12.39 -10.81
CA THR A 285 3.53 -13.63 -11.46
C THR A 285 2.75 -13.86 -12.75
N ASP A 286 1.49 -13.42 -12.78
CA ASP A 286 0.64 -13.48 -13.97
C ASP A 286 1.17 -12.60 -15.11
N LEU A 287 1.87 -11.50 -14.77
CA LEU A 287 2.56 -10.63 -15.73
C LEU A 287 3.86 -11.22 -16.28
N GLU A 288 4.42 -12.24 -15.63
CA GLU A 288 5.61 -12.95 -16.09
C GLU A 288 5.34 -13.65 -17.43
N GLN A 289 4.17 -14.28 -17.55
CA GLN A 289 3.69 -14.92 -18.78
C GLN A 289 3.61 -13.94 -19.95
N PHE A 290 3.55 -12.64 -19.67
CA PHE A 290 3.55 -11.59 -20.69
C PHE A 290 4.93 -11.01 -20.97
N GLY A 291 5.96 -11.36 -20.20
CA GLY A 291 7.30 -10.78 -20.28
C GLY A 291 7.36 -9.32 -19.81
N VAL A 292 6.33 -8.83 -19.11
CA VAL A 292 6.21 -7.42 -18.71
C VAL A 292 6.27 -7.21 -17.20
N TRP A 293 6.45 -8.27 -16.39
CA TRP A 293 6.46 -8.18 -14.93
C TRP A 293 7.48 -7.16 -14.42
N LEU A 294 8.71 -7.15 -14.93
CA LEU A 294 9.78 -6.26 -14.47
C LEU A 294 9.50 -4.79 -14.81
N PRO A 295 9.24 -4.40 -16.09
CA PRO A 295 8.95 -3.01 -16.39
C PRO A 295 7.65 -2.53 -15.73
N TRP A 296 6.64 -3.41 -15.57
CA TRP A 296 5.44 -3.08 -14.79
C TRP A 296 5.74 -2.85 -13.31
N PHE A 297 6.51 -3.73 -12.69
CA PHE A 297 6.93 -3.62 -11.30
C PHE A 297 7.74 -2.35 -11.05
N LEU A 298 8.68 -2.00 -11.94
CA LEU A 298 9.44 -0.75 -11.90
C LEU A 298 8.53 0.47 -12.08
N MET A 299 7.54 0.38 -12.97
CA MET A 299 6.57 1.45 -13.19
C MET A 299 5.81 1.76 -11.89
N VAL A 300 5.20 0.74 -11.30
CA VAL A 300 4.37 0.85 -10.11
C VAL A 300 5.21 1.25 -8.89
N THR A 301 6.33 0.58 -8.64
CA THR A 301 7.24 0.89 -7.52
C THR A 301 7.82 2.31 -7.65
N GLY A 302 8.16 2.73 -8.88
CA GLY A 302 8.62 4.08 -9.17
C GLY A 302 7.56 5.14 -8.83
N ALA A 303 6.30 4.89 -9.19
CA ALA A 303 5.19 5.77 -8.85
C ALA A 303 4.98 5.88 -7.34
N GLN A 304 5.03 4.76 -6.62
CA GLN A 304 4.90 4.71 -5.15
C GLN A 304 6.03 5.48 -4.47
N TRP A 305 7.28 5.22 -4.86
CA TRP A 305 8.45 5.91 -4.32
C TRP A 305 8.40 7.42 -4.60
N GLY A 306 8.07 7.80 -5.84
CA GLY A 306 7.87 9.19 -6.25
C GLY A 306 6.78 9.88 -5.43
N ALA A 307 5.66 9.20 -5.19
CA ALA A 307 4.54 9.71 -4.39
C ALA A 307 4.92 9.92 -2.92
N ILE A 308 5.62 8.97 -2.28
CA ILE A 308 6.10 9.14 -0.89
C ILE A 308 7.06 10.33 -0.81
N CYS A 309 8.03 10.42 -1.71
CA CYS A 309 8.97 11.55 -1.72
C CYS A 309 8.26 12.89 -1.98
N LEU A 310 7.24 12.90 -2.83
CA LEU A 310 6.41 14.08 -3.07
C LEU A 310 5.64 14.48 -1.80
N LEU A 311 5.01 13.54 -1.11
CA LEU A 311 4.29 13.81 0.15
C LEU A 311 5.23 14.37 1.22
N LEU A 312 6.40 13.74 1.43
CA LEU A 312 7.42 14.25 2.34
C LEU A 312 7.84 15.68 1.97
N ARG A 313 7.97 15.97 0.67
CA ARG A 313 8.32 17.31 0.19
C ARG A 313 7.21 18.34 0.46
N LEU A 314 5.96 17.96 0.25
CA LEU A 314 4.81 18.86 0.36
C LEU A 314 4.40 19.14 1.82
N VAL A 315 4.74 18.22 2.73
CA VAL A 315 4.32 18.26 4.13
C VAL A 315 5.52 18.51 5.05
N GLU A 316 6.41 17.52 5.17
CA GLU A 316 7.48 17.52 6.18
C GLU A 316 8.57 18.57 5.92
N PHE A 317 9.00 18.72 4.66
CA PHE A 317 10.00 19.72 4.28
C PHE A 317 9.44 21.14 4.18
N ARG A 318 8.13 21.31 4.35
CA ARG A 318 7.46 22.61 4.44
C ARG A 318 7.00 22.94 5.86
N GLY A 319 7.36 22.13 6.85
CA GLY A 319 6.95 22.34 8.24
C GLY A 319 5.42 22.33 8.44
N LYS A 320 4.67 21.66 7.56
CA LYS A 320 3.20 21.64 7.58
C LYS A 320 2.62 20.35 8.14
N SER A 321 3.42 19.56 8.87
CA SER A 321 3.03 18.23 9.35
C SER A 321 1.86 18.28 10.33
N ALA A 322 1.87 19.21 11.30
CA ALA A 322 0.76 19.37 12.24
C ALA A 322 -0.56 19.82 11.57
N PRO A 323 -0.59 20.90 10.76
CA PRO A 323 -1.81 21.26 10.01
C PRO A 323 -2.30 20.16 9.07
N PHE A 324 -1.38 19.45 8.41
CA PHE A 324 -1.71 18.35 7.51
C PHE A 324 -2.37 17.20 8.28
N ALA A 325 -1.76 16.76 9.38
CA ALA A 325 -2.26 15.66 10.20
C ALA A 325 -3.65 15.92 10.81
N ARG A 326 -3.95 17.19 11.15
CA ARG A 326 -5.29 17.61 11.59
C ARG A 326 -6.32 17.54 10.45
N LYS A 327 -5.94 17.97 9.24
CA LYS A 327 -6.82 17.94 8.06
C LYS A 327 -7.05 16.52 7.53
N THR A 328 -6.12 15.61 7.77
CA THR A 328 -6.19 14.22 7.30
C THR A 328 -6.73 13.25 8.34
N LEU A 329 -7.28 13.74 9.47
CA LEU A 329 -7.85 12.90 10.53
C LEU A 329 -8.81 11.83 9.98
N PHE A 330 -9.65 12.21 9.01
CA PHE A 330 -10.55 11.28 8.31
C PHE A 330 -9.80 10.06 7.77
N PHE A 331 -8.79 10.27 6.92
CA PHE A 331 -7.99 9.18 6.32
C PHE A 331 -7.12 8.46 7.34
N ARG A 332 -6.66 9.17 8.38
CA ARG A 332 -5.84 8.59 9.46
C ARG A 332 -6.62 7.56 10.28
N ARG A 333 -7.94 7.70 10.44
CA ARG A 333 -8.79 6.65 11.05
C ARG A 333 -8.71 5.34 10.28
N PHE A 334 -8.84 5.40 8.96
CA PHE A 334 -8.69 4.23 8.09
C PHE A 334 -7.29 3.63 8.22
N GLY A 335 -6.25 4.47 8.17
CA GLY A 335 -4.87 4.00 8.30
C GLY A 335 -4.52 3.40 9.66
N PHE A 336 -5.18 3.84 10.74
CA PHE A 336 -4.91 3.40 12.10
C PHE A 336 -5.37 1.96 12.38
N VAL A 337 -6.45 1.54 11.72
CA VAL A 337 -6.99 0.17 11.78
C VAL A 337 -7.11 -0.46 10.39
N ALA A 338 -6.12 -0.19 9.53
CA ALA A 338 -6.15 -0.59 8.13
C ALA A 338 -6.28 -2.11 7.93
N PHE A 339 -5.66 -2.90 8.80
CA PHE A 339 -5.72 -4.36 8.72
C PHE A 339 -7.11 -4.88 9.11
N SER A 340 -7.74 -4.29 10.14
CA SER A 340 -9.14 -4.59 10.45
C SER A 340 -10.09 -4.20 9.32
N VAL A 341 -9.92 -3.00 8.74
CA VAL A 341 -10.77 -2.53 7.65
C VAL A 341 -10.64 -3.44 6.43
N TYR A 342 -9.42 -3.83 6.07
CA TYR A 342 -9.17 -4.79 4.99
C TYR A 342 -9.84 -6.14 5.27
N ASN A 343 -9.65 -6.71 6.47
CA ASN A 343 -10.19 -8.02 6.80
C ASN A 343 -11.73 -8.04 6.83
N TYR A 344 -12.34 -6.99 7.37
CA TYR A 344 -13.79 -6.90 7.54
C TYR A 344 -14.52 -6.34 6.32
N GLN A 345 -13.91 -6.37 5.13
CA GLN A 345 -14.55 -6.01 3.86
C GLN A 345 -15.85 -6.78 3.58
N PHE A 346 -16.10 -7.94 4.22
CA PHE A 346 -17.42 -8.59 4.15
C PHE A 346 -18.56 -7.72 4.69
N LEU A 347 -18.28 -6.70 5.50
CA LEU A 347 -19.26 -5.70 5.91
C LEU A 347 -19.72 -4.80 4.75
N ASP A 348 -18.97 -4.74 3.65
CA ASP A 348 -19.34 -4.00 2.43
C ASP A 348 -20.61 -4.57 1.78
N VAL A 349 -20.96 -5.82 2.10
CA VAL A 349 -22.23 -6.44 1.69
C VAL A 349 -23.42 -5.66 2.23
N LEU A 350 -23.33 -5.04 3.41
CA LEU A 350 -24.44 -4.28 4.00
C LEU A 350 -24.84 -3.05 3.15
N PRO A 351 -23.94 -2.09 2.84
CA PRO A 351 -24.28 -0.97 1.97
C PRO A 351 -24.65 -1.42 0.55
N VAL A 352 -24.06 -2.50 0.04
CA VAL A 352 -24.42 -3.08 -1.27
C VAL A 352 -25.85 -3.63 -1.26
N MET A 353 -26.24 -4.35 -0.21
CA MET A 353 -27.60 -4.87 -0.02
C MET A 353 -28.61 -3.72 0.11
N LEU A 354 -28.27 -2.68 0.88
CA LEU A 354 -29.11 -1.47 1.00
C LEU A 354 -29.25 -0.74 -0.36
N ALA A 355 -28.18 -0.64 -1.15
CA ALA A 355 -28.24 -0.08 -2.48
C ALA A 355 -29.16 -0.89 -3.41
N GLY A 356 -29.14 -2.23 -3.29
CA GLY A 356 -30.02 -3.13 -4.03
C GLY A 356 -31.52 -3.00 -3.67
N MET A 357 -31.86 -2.36 -2.56
CA MET A 357 -33.26 -2.03 -2.21
C MET A 357 -33.80 -0.81 -2.98
N ILE A 358 -32.93 -0.04 -3.63
CA ILE A 358 -33.32 1.11 -4.45
C ILE A 358 -33.85 0.60 -5.80
N LEU A 359 -35.06 1.00 -6.18
CA LEU A 359 -35.67 0.60 -7.45
C LEU A 359 -34.73 0.92 -8.64
N GLY A 360 -34.42 -0.08 -9.45
CA GLY A 360 -33.51 0.03 -10.59
C GLY A 360 -32.04 -0.34 -10.29
N PHE A 361 -31.70 -0.67 -9.04
CA PHE A 361 -30.40 -1.25 -8.71
C PHE A 361 -30.41 -2.78 -8.84
N PRO A 362 -29.30 -3.39 -9.28
CA PRO A 362 -29.16 -4.84 -9.31
C PRO A 362 -29.31 -5.42 -7.89
N ALA A 363 -30.13 -6.47 -7.76
CA ALA A 363 -30.34 -7.15 -6.48
C ALA A 363 -29.10 -7.99 -6.10
N TRP A 364 -28.64 -7.82 -4.86
CA TRP A 364 -27.67 -8.72 -4.24
C TRP A 364 -28.31 -10.11 -3.99
N PRO A 365 -27.57 -11.24 -4.11
CA PRO A 365 -26.17 -11.41 -4.51
C PRO A 365 -25.96 -11.66 -6.01
N LEU A 366 -27.03 -11.59 -6.82
CA LEU A 366 -27.09 -12.26 -8.12
C LEU A 366 -26.63 -11.41 -9.31
N GLN A 367 -26.43 -10.09 -9.14
CA GLN A 367 -26.08 -9.21 -10.26
C GLN A 367 -24.87 -8.33 -9.94
N ARG A 368 -23.86 -8.38 -10.83
CA ARG A 368 -22.68 -7.51 -10.73
C ARG A 368 -23.09 -6.07 -11.03
N PHE A 369 -22.46 -5.09 -10.38
CA PHE A 369 -22.65 -3.69 -10.75
C PHE A 369 -21.97 -3.42 -12.10
N TYR A 370 -22.74 -3.32 -13.18
CA TYR A 370 -22.19 -3.23 -14.54
C TYR A 370 -21.88 -1.78 -15.00
N THR A 371 -22.32 -0.74 -14.27
CA THR A 371 -22.26 0.66 -14.74
C THR A 371 -22.15 1.67 -13.59
N VAL A 372 -22.84 2.83 -13.68
CA VAL A 372 -22.84 3.95 -12.71
C VAL A 372 -23.16 3.50 -11.28
N THR A 373 -23.95 2.44 -11.14
CA THR A 373 -24.35 1.86 -9.84
C THR A 373 -23.16 1.45 -8.97
N ILE A 374 -22.01 1.09 -9.56
CA ILE A 374 -20.80 0.75 -8.80
C ILE A 374 -20.26 1.96 -8.02
N TRP A 375 -20.36 3.17 -8.58
CA TRP A 375 -19.86 4.39 -7.94
C TRP A 375 -20.73 4.80 -6.76
N LEU A 376 -22.04 4.62 -6.86
CA LEU A 376 -22.93 4.83 -5.72
C LEU A 376 -22.63 3.81 -4.61
N ALA A 377 -22.46 2.53 -4.97
CA ALA A 377 -22.10 1.49 -4.01
C ALA A 377 -20.77 1.82 -3.31
N LEU A 378 -19.73 2.23 -4.05
CA LEU A 378 -18.44 2.67 -3.49
C LEU A 378 -18.61 3.87 -2.53
N ALA A 379 -19.42 4.87 -2.90
CA ALA A 379 -19.69 6.00 -2.02
C ALA A 379 -20.39 5.57 -0.73
N LEU A 380 -21.38 4.68 -0.82
CA LEU A 380 -22.08 4.12 0.33
C LEU A 380 -21.15 3.28 1.23
N ILE A 381 -20.24 2.49 0.64
CA ILE A 381 -19.21 1.74 1.37
C ILE A 381 -18.30 2.70 2.14
N ILE A 382 -17.78 3.75 1.48
CA ILE A 382 -16.91 4.75 2.12
C ILE A 382 -17.63 5.45 3.28
N VAL A 383 -18.89 5.86 3.08
CA VAL A 383 -19.70 6.50 4.13
C VAL A 383 -19.97 5.53 5.28
N THR A 384 -20.30 4.28 4.99
CA THR A 384 -20.53 3.24 6.01
C THR A 384 -19.29 3.05 6.85
N TRP A 385 -18.13 2.85 6.23
CA TRP A 385 -16.86 2.73 6.95
C TRP A 385 -16.50 3.98 7.73
N ALA A 386 -16.76 5.17 7.19
CA ALA A 386 -16.53 6.41 7.92
C ALA A 386 -17.35 6.49 9.21
N VAL A 387 -18.61 6.07 9.17
CA VAL A 387 -19.47 6.00 10.37
C VAL A 387 -19.00 4.91 11.32
N VAL A 388 -18.72 3.70 10.82
CA VAL A 388 -18.22 2.58 11.62
C VAL A 388 -16.94 2.98 12.36
N LEU A 389 -15.94 3.53 11.66
CA LEU A 389 -14.69 3.96 12.27
C LEU A 389 -14.88 5.08 13.28
N TRP A 390 -15.77 6.04 12.99
CA TRP A 390 -16.06 7.12 13.94
C TRP A 390 -16.70 6.61 15.24
N LEU A 391 -17.61 5.63 15.15
CA LEU A 391 -18.20 4.98 16.32
C LEU A 391 -17.20 4.06 17.03
N TRP A 392 -16.41 3.32 16.27
CA TRP A 392 -15.43 2.36 16.80
C TRP A 392 -14.26 3.03 17.52
N GLU A 393 -13.88 4.25 17.08
CA GLU A 393 -12.94 5.12 17.79
C GLU A 393 -13.38 5.41 19.23
N LYS A 394 -14.70 5.51 19.51
CA LYS A 394 -15.23 5.79 20.86
C LYS A 394 -14.98 4.68 21.87
N VAL A 395 -14.69 3.48 21.39
CA VAL A 395 -14.35 2.32 22.21
C VAL A 395 -12.92 1.88 21.95
N ASP A 396 -12.06 2.79 21.48
CA ASP A 396 -10.64 2.57 21.24
C ASP A 396 -10.33 1.38 20.32
N TYR A 397 -11.19 1.16 19.33
CA TYR A 397 -11.07 0.10 18.33
C TYR A 397 -10.93 -1.32 18.93
N VAL A 398 -11.59 -1.55 20.08
CA VAL A 398 -11.60 -2.87 20.74
C VAL A 398 -12.21 -3.93 19.81
N PHE A 399 -11.67 -5.15 19.87
CA PHE A 399 -11.96 -6.28 18.97
C PHE A 399 -11.43 -6.17 17.54
N GLY A 400 -10.71 -5.10 17.19
CA GLY A 400 -9.98 -5.05 15.92
C GLY A 400 -8.80 -6.02 15.90
N LEU A 401 -8.35 -6.41 14.71
CA LEU A 401 -7.18 -7.28 14.54
C LEU A 401 -5.91 -6.63 15.11
N GLU A 402 -5.72 -5.33 14.92
CA GLU A 402 -4.61 -4.57 15.53
C GLU A 402 -4.66 -4.65 17.05
N TRP A 403 -5.85 -4.57 17.64
CA TRP A 403 -6.05 -4.70 19.09
C TRP A 403 -5.72 -6.12 19.55
N LEU A 404 -6.19 -7.15 18.85
CA LEU A 404 -5.89 -8.56 19.16
C LEU A 404 -4.38 -8.84 19.07
N ILE A 405 -3.71 -8.37 18.02
CA ILE A 405 -2.27 -8.46 17.85
C ILE A 405 -1.55 -7.73 18.99
N ALA A 406 -2.00 -6.53 19.36
CA ALA A 406 -1.43 -5.80 20.48
C ALA A 406 -1.56 -6.58 21.80
N LYS A 407 -2.71 -7.23 22.06
CA LYS A 407 -2.91 -8.08 23.25
C LYS A 407 -2.00 -9.29 23.27
N ILE A 408 -2.01 -10.08 22.19
CA ILE A 408 -1.24 -11.31 22.10
C ILE A 408 0.25 -10.99 22.18
N SER A 409 0.72 -9.96 21.45
CA SER A 409 2.11 -9.52 21.51
C SER A 409 2.52 -9.02 22.91
N GLY A 410 1.60 -8.42 23.68
CA GLY A 410 1.86 -8.03 25.07
C GLY A 410 2.08 -9.21 26.03
N VAL A 411 1.63 -10.41 25.66
CA VAL A 411 1.84 -11.65 26.42
C VAL A 411 3.10 -12.39 25.96
N ILE A 412 3.29 -12.48 24.64
CA ILE A 412 4.37 -13.29 24.04
C ILE A 412 5.71 -12.55 24.05
N ILE A 413 5.74 -11.24 23.74
CA ILE A 413 6.98 -10.50 23.58
C ILE A 413 7.59 -10.20 24.97
N PRO A 414 8.80 -10.70 25.28
CA PRO A 414 9.40 -10.57 26.62
C PRO A 414 9.56 -9.12 27.09
N SER A 415 9.95 -8.21 26.20
CA SER A 415 10.14 -6.79 26.53
C SER A 415 8.82 -6.12 26.93
N LYS A 416 7.73 -6.38 26.21
CA LYS A 416 6.39 -5.90 26.59
C LYS A 416 5.89 -6.52 27.89
N ARG A 417 6.18 -7.81 28.11
CA ARG A 417 5.82 -8.52 29.34
C ARG A 417 6.51 -7.93 30.58
N ARG A 418 7.77 -7.49 30.46
CA ARG A 418 8.50 -6.80 31.55
C ARG A 418 7.85 -5.47 31.91
N VAL A 419 7.63 -4.60 30.91
CA VAL A 419 6.95 -3.30 31.11
C VAL A 419 5.57 -3.49 31.77
N ARG A 420 4.80 -4.49 31.32
CA ARG A 420 3.48 -4.81 31.91
C ARG A 420 3.59 -5.25 33.37
N LYS A 421 4.61 -6.02 33.73
CA LYS A 421 4.85 -6.45 35.12
C LYS A 421 5.28 -5.28 36.00
N GLU A 422 6.16 -4.43 35.49
CA GLU A 422 6.68 -3.24 36.18
C GLU A 422 5.58 -2.19 36.42
N ALA A 423 4.64 -2.04 35.48
CA ALA A 423 3.46 -1.18 35.63
C ALA A 423 2.38 -1.74 36.59
N GLY A 424 2.69 -2.76 37.40
CA GLY A 424 1.75 -3.39 38.33
C GLY A 424 0.64 -4.23 37.66
N GLY A 425 0.72 -4.46 36.35
CA GLY A 425 -0.32 -5.09 35.52
C GLY A 425 -0.42 -6.61 35.61
N GLY A 426 0.11 -7.22 36.67
CA GLY A 426 0.23 -8.67 36.83
C GLY A 426 -1.09 -9.46 36.81
N ARG A 427 -2.25 -8.80 36.92
CA ARG A 427 -3.58 -9.44 36.94
C ARG A 427 -4.71 -8.58 36.34
N LEU A 428 -4.43 -7.61 35.47
CA LEU A 428 -5.53 -6.90 34.82
C LEU A 428 -6.30 -7.88 33.89
N PRO A 429 -7.62 -8.04 34.07
CA PRO A 429 -8.42 -8.89 33.19
C PRO A 429 -8.31 -8.39 31.75
N TRP A 430 -8.50 -9.30 30.78
CA TRP A 430 -8.16 -9.04 29.37
C TRP A 430 -8.85 -7.77 28.82
N TRP A 431 -10.05 -7.44 29.28
CA TRP A 431 -10.79 -6.23 28.89
C TRP A 431 -10.27 -4.91 29.51
N LYS A 432 -9.42 -4.97 30.54
CA LYS A 432 -8.79 -3.80 31.21
C LYS A 432 -7.34 -3.55 30.79
N THR A 433 -6.83 -4.34 29.84
CA THR A 433 -5.46 -4.14 29.33
C THR A 433 -5.39 -2.94 28.36
N GLU A 434 -4.19 -2.38 28.18
CA GLU A 434 -3.90 -1.19 27.37
C GLU A 434 -4.55 -1.23 25.98
N ARG A 435 -5.38 -0.23 25.66
CA ARG A 435 -6.12 -0.12 24.40
C ARG A 435 -5.25 0.57 23.33
N LEU A 436 -5.73 0.69 22.10
CA LEU A 436 -4.94 1.23 20.99
C LEU A 436 -4.61 2.74 21.15
N ASP A 437 -5.19 3.44 22.13
CA ASP A 437 -5.01 4.88 22.38
C ASP A 437 -5.21 5.75 21.12
N PRO A 438 -6.43 5.76 20.54
CA PRO A 438 -6.72 6.59 19.38
C PRO A 438 -6.57 8.08 19.70
N GLN A 439 -6.70 8.49 20.96
CA GLN A 439 -6.54 9.89 21.35
C GLN A 439 -5.09 10.34 21.13
N GLY A 440 -4.13 9.62 21.71
CA GLY A 440 -2.71 9.87 21.49
C GLY A 440 -2.27 9.67 20.05
N ALA A 441 -2.78 8.63 19.37
CA ALA A 441 -2.31 8.28 18.03
C ALA A 441 -2.96 9.09 16.89
N LEU A 442 -4.19 9.59 17.04
CA LEU A 442 -4.91 10.33 16.01
C LEU A 442 -4.99 11.82 16.31
N HIS A 443 -5.42 12.21 17.51
CA HIS A 443 -5.71 13.60 17.84
C HIS A 443 -4.49 14.34 18.36
N ASP A 444 -3.73 13.69 19.26
CA ASP A 444 -2.58 14.25 19.95
C ASP A 444 -1.25 13.68 19.42
N ALA A 445 -1.25 13.23 18.16
CA ALA A 445 -0.09 12.59 17.56
C ALA A 445 1.15 13.49 17.57
N GLU A 446 2.30 12.91 17.93
CA GLU A 446 3.58 13.59 17.79
C GLU A 446 3.94 13.73 16.31
N TRP A 447 4.13 14.97 15.87
CA TRP A 447 4.62 15.29 14.53
C TRP A 447 6.06 15.80 14.61
N ILE A 448 6.90 15.30 13.71
CA ILE A 448 8.29 15.74 13.58
C ILE A 448 8.38 16.50 12.27
N ASN A 449 8.55 17.82 12.32
CA ASN A 449 8.89 18.57 11.12
C ASN A 449 10.37 18.32 10.77
N ILE A 450 10.66 17.99 9.51
CA ILE A 450 12.05 17.90 9.04
C ILE A 450 12.70 19.30 9.00
N VAL A 451 11.90 20.30 8.63
CA VAL A 451 12.28 21.71 8.67
C VAL A 451 11.26 22.44 9.53
N ASP A 452 11.72 23.07 10.61
CA ASP A 452 10.87 23.90 11.45
C ASP A 452 10.19 25.00 10.63
N GLU A 453 8.91 25.25 10.91
CA GLU A 453 8.11 26.26 10.21
C GLU A 453 8.76 27.65 10.24
N LYS A 454 9.42 27.98 11.36
CA LYS A 454 10.14 29.25 11.54
C LYS A 454 11.46 29.34 10.78
N ALA A 455 12.03 28.20 10.38
CA ALA A 455 13.29 28.12 9.64
C ALA A 455 13.09 28.13 8.11
N ILE A 456 11.85 28.30 7.64
CA ILE A 456 11.51 28.35 6.22
C ILE A 456 11.86 29.72 5.66
N ASP A 457 12.79 29.72 4.73
CA ASP A 457 13.18 30.89 3.95
C ASP A 457 12.08 31.26 2.94
N HIS A 458 11.27 32.26 3.32
CA HIS A 458 10.21 32.84 2.51
C HIS A 458 10.74 33.89 1.50
N GLU A 459 11.91 34.48 1.74
CA GLU A 459 12.52 35.46 0.83
C GLU A 459 12.92 34.79 -0.49
N GLY A 460 13.38 33.54 -0.44
CA GLY A 460 13.72 32.72 -1.61
C GLY A 460 12.53 32.35 -2.51
N ARG A 461 11.28 32.69 -2.11
CA ARG A 461 10.02 32.38 -2.81
C ARG A 461 9.85 30.90 -3.13
N LYS A 462 10.30 30.03 -2.21
CA LYS A 462 10.37 28.59 -2.43
C LYS A 462 8.99 27.97 -2.61
N ASP A 463 8.00 28.44 -1.84
CA ASP A 463 6.63 27.95 -1.94
C ASP A 463 5.95 28.42 -3.23
N SER A 464 6.19 29.66 -3.66
CA SER A 464 5.64 30.16 -4.94
C SER A 464 6.21 29.41 -6.14
N LYS A 465 7.52 29.10 -6.15
CA LYS A 465 8.14 28.27 -7.19
C LYS A 465 7.62 26.84 -7.18
N LEU A 466 7.42 26.27 -5.99
CA LEU A 466 6.82 24.94 -5.85
C LEU A 466 5.37 24.91 -6.31
N ALA A 467 4.56 25.90 -5.95
CA ALA A 467 3.18 26.04 -6.40
C ALA A 467 3.08 26.02 -7.92
N PHE A 468 3.97 26.77 -8.59
CA PHE A 468 4.02 26.81 -10.05
C PHE A 468 4.41 25.44 -10.63
N LYS A 469 5.43 24.77 -10.07
CA LYS A 469 5.80 23.41 -10.50
C LYS A 469 4.65 22.42 -10.31
N MET A 470 3.94 22.47 -9.19
CA MET A 470 2.78 21.60 -8.92
C MET A 470 1.62 21.88 -9.90
N ALA A 471 1.35 23.16 -10.18
CA ALA A 471 0.37 23.54 -11.20
C ALA A 471 0.75 22.98 -12.58
N MET A 472 2.03 23.05 -12.98
CA MET A 472 2.50 22.49 -14.25
C MET A 472 2.41 20.96 -14.28
N THR A 473 2.72 20.27 -13.18
CA THR A 473 2.52 18.81 -13.10
C THR A 473 1.05 18.42 -13.19
N GLY A 474 0.12 19.34 -12.92
CA GLY A 474 -1.33 19.16 -13.06
C GLY A 474 -1.76 18.66 -14.44
N TRP A 475 -1.04 19.03 -15.49
CA TRP A 475 -1.33 18.61 -16.87
C TRP A 475 -1.12 17.11 -17.12
N ILE A 476 -0.25 16.49 -16.34
CA ILE A 476 0.01 15.03 -16.40
C ILE A 476 -0.76 14.34 -15.26
N PHE A 477 -0.88 15.00 -14.11
CA PHE A 477 -1.48 14.46 -12.90
C PHE A 477 -2.43 15.49 -12.29
N PHE A 478 -3.72 15.38 -12.60
CA PHE A 478 -4.75 16.38 -12.27
C PHE A 478 -4.73 16.92 -10.83
N PRO A 479 -4.44 16.12 -9.77
CA PRO A 479 -4.41 16.63 -8.40
C PRO A 479 -3.35 17.73 -8.21
N GLY A 480 -2.33 17.78 -9.07
CA GLY A 480 -1.32 18.83 -9.11
C GLY A 480 -1.91 20.23 -9.25
N PHE A 481 -3.03 20.41 -9.97
CA PHE A 481 -3.71 21.71 -10.04
C PHE A 481 -4.33 22.11 -8.70
N LEU A 482 -4.98 21.18 -7.99
CA LEU A 482 -5.57 21.46 -6.68
C LEU A 482 -4.50 21.79 -5.64
N VAL A 483 -3.41 21.03 -5.62
CA VAL A 483 -2.26 21.25 -4.73
C VAL A 483 -1.57 22.57 -5.08
N GLY A 484 -1.31 22.83 -6.37
CA GLY A 484 -0.70 24.07 -6.86
C GLY A 484 -1.52 25.30 -6.49
N LEU A 485 -2.85 25.24 -6.62
CA LEU A 485 -3.76 26.31 -6.21
C LEU A 485 -3.73 26.54 -4.70
N ALA A 486 -3.76 25.47 -3.90
CA ALA A 486 -3.72 25.56 -2.45
C ALA A 486 -2.41 26.21 -1.96
N ILE A 487 -1.27 25.79 -2.51
CA ILE A 487 0.05 26.36 -2.19
C ILE A 487 0.13 27.82 -2.67
N SER A 488 -0.36 28.13 -3.87
CA SER A 488 -0.38 29.51 -4.41
C SER A 488 -1.16 30.47 -3.51
N LYS A 489 -2.34 30.05 -3.01
CA LYS A 489 -3.14 30.86 -2.08
C LYS A 489 -2.40 31.14 -0.77
N GLU A 490 -1.71 30.15 -0.25
CA GLU A 490 -0.94 30.29 0.99
C GLU A 490 0.33 31.11 0.79
N SER A 491 1.07 30.87 -0.30
CA SER A 491 2.31 31.60 -0.59
C SER A 491 2.08 33.07 -0.91
N LYS A 492 0.88 33.46 -1.39
CA LYS A 492 0.50 34.88 -1.48
C LYS A 492 0.43 35.57 -0.12
N LYS A 493 0.05 34.84 0.92
CA LYS A 493 -0.02 35.38 2.30
C LYS A 493 1.35 35.47 2.93
N THR A 494 2.21 34.47 2.72
CA THR A 494 3.53 34.37 3.38
C THR A 494 4.67 35.03 2.59
N GLU A 495 4.67 34.94 1.26
CA GLU A 495 5.74 35.45 0.37
C GLU A 495 5.32 36.68 -0.44
N GLY A 496 4.10 37.20 -0.23
CA GLY A 496 3.51 38.30 -1.00
C GLY A 496 3.17 37.93 -2.45
N LEU A 497 2.51 38.84 -3.18
CA LEU A 497 2.16 38.61 -4.58
C LEU A 497 3.42 38.63 -5.45
N ASN A 498 3.63 37.59 -6.26
CA ASN A 498 4.78 37.51 -7.16
C ASN A 498 4.43 36.77 -8.47
N PRO A 499 5.28 36.83 -9.51
CA PRO A 499 4.96 36.21 -10.80
C PRO A 499 4.69 34.71 -10.71
N HIS A 500 5.42 33.98 -9.86
CA HIS A 500 5.27 32.53 -9.73
C HIS A 500 3.94 32.15 -9.10
N ASN A 501 3.54 32.76 -7.97
CA ASN A 501 2.26 32.41 -7.35
C ASN A 501 1.06 32.92 -8.14
N LYS A 502 1.18 34.04 -8.86
CA LYS A 502 0.15 34.51 -9.80
C LYS A 502 -0.02 33.51 -10.94
N ALA A 503 1.08 33.12 -11.61
CA ALA A 503 1.06 32.13 -12.68
C ALA A 503 0.52 30.77 -12.18
N ALA A 504 0.98 30.29 -11.03
CA ALA A 504 0.51 29.05 -10.43
C ALA A 504 -1.01 29.06 -10.20
N GLY A 505 -1.54 30.17 -9.69
CA GLY A 505 -2.98 30.33 -9.48
C GLY A 505 -3.77 30.29 -10.79
N ILE A 506 -3.32 31.01 -11.81
CA ILE A 506 -3.96 31.03 -13.14
C ILE A 506 -3.92 29.63 -13.78
N VAL A 507 -2.73 29.03 -13.88
CA VAL A 507 -2.55 27.69 -14.48
C VAL A 507 -3.39 26.66 -13.76
N SER A 508 -3.46 26.71 -12.42
CA SER A 508 -4.28 25.76 -11.66
C SER A 508 -5.78 25.94 -11.89
N ILE A 509 -6.28 27.17 -11.96
CA ILE A 509 -7.71 27.43 -12.23
C ILE A 509 -8.08 26.98 -13.65
N VAL A 510 -7.26 27.33 -14.64
CA VAL A 510 -7.45 26.91 -16.04
C VAL A 510 -7.39 25.39 -16.13
N GLY A 511 -6.42 24.77 -15.48
CA GLY A 511 -6.29 23.31 -15.42
C GLY A 511 -7.50 22.63 -14.78
N ILE A 512 -8.00 23.13 -13.65
CA ILE A 512 -9.21 22.60 -13.00
C ILE A 512 -10.43 22.74 -13.93
N ALA A 513 -10.61 23.89 -14.56
CA ALA A 513 -11.71 24.10 -15.51
C ALA A 513 -11.59 23.15 -16.72
N TRP A 514 -10.38 22.96 -17.25
CA TRP A 514 -10.10 22.01 -18.32
C TRP A 514 -10.40 20.57 -17.88
N VAL A 515 -10.00 20.16 -16.68
CA VAL A 515 -10.28 18.82 -16.13
C VAL A 515 -11.79 18.59 -15.98
N ILE A 516 -12.53 19.57 -15.46
CA ILE A 516 -13.99 19.49 -15.35
C ILE A 516 -14.63 19.37 -16.74
N ALA A 517 -14.21 20.20 -17.70
CA ALA A 517 -14.70 20.13 -19.07
C ALA A 517 -14.37 18.79 -19.73
N PHE A 518 -13.12 18.32 -19.61
CA PHE A 518 -12.66 17.04 -20.12
C PHE A 518 -13.48 15.88 -19.55
N PHE A 519 -13.69 15.83 -18.23
CA PHE A 519 -14.50 14.80 -17.60
C PHE A 519 -15.98 14.89 -18.01
N THR A 520 -16.53 16.10 -18.13
CA THR A 520 -17.91 16.29 -18.59
C THR A 520 -18.07 15.80 -20.03
N ILE A 521 -17.15 16.15 -20.92
CA ILE A 521 -17.17 15.73 -22.34
C ILE A 521 -16.99 14.21 -22.45
N THR A 522 -16.00 13.64 -21.79
CA THR A 522 -15.72 12.19 -21.84
C THR A 522 -16.79 11.33 -21.17
N LEU A 523 -17.59 11.91 -20.26
CA LEU A 523 -18.79 11.28 -19.71
C LEU A 523 -19.92 11.20 -20.75
N LEU A 524 -20.03 12.21 -21.62
CA LEU A 524 -21.07 12.33 -22.63
C LEU A 524 -20.72 11.63 -23.95
N LEU A 525 -19.44 11.34 -24.21
CA LEU A 525 -18.98 10.71 -25.45
C LEU A 525 -18.89 9.17 -25.33
N PRO A 526 -19.54 8.40 -26.22
CA PRO A 526 -19.36 6.95 -26.30
C PRO A 526 -17.97 6.57 -26.86
N THR A 527 -17.42 5.43 -26.41
CA THR A 527 -16.14 4.87 -26.92
C THR A 527 -16.15 4.63 -28.42
N SER A 528 -17.30 4.36 -29.02
CA SER A 528 -17.46 4.13 -30.46
C SER A 528 -17.06 5.34 -31.32
N ILE A 529 -16.96 6.55 -30.75
CA ILE A 529 -16.49 7.74 -31.48
C ILE A 529 -14.96 7.81 -31.56
N LEU A 530 -14.23 7.22 -30.59
CA LEU A 530 -12.76 7.23 -30.60
C LEU A 530 -12.15 5.98 -31.25
N PHE A 531 -12.84 4.85 -31.19
CA PHE A 531 -12.34 3.55 -31.66
C PHE A 531 -13.14 2.96 -32.83
N GLY A 532 -14.11 3.72 -33.36
CA GLY A 532 -14.96 3.32 -34.50
C GLY A 532 -14.37 3.67 -35.86
#